data_AF-A0A418HJ57-F1
#
_entry.id   AF-A0A418HJ57-F1
#
_cell.length_a   1.000
_cell.length_b   1.000
_cell.length_c   1.000
_cell.angle_alpha   90.00
_cell.angle_beta   90.00
_cell.angle_gamma   90.00
#
_symmetry.space_group_name_H-M   'P 1'
#
loop_
_entity.id
_entity.type
_entity.pdbx_description
1 polymer ?
#
loop_
_entity_poly.entity_id
_entity_poly.type
_entity_poly.pdbx_seq_one_letter_code
_entity_poly.pdbx_strand_id
1 'polypeptide(L)' 'MAKIGYARVSTQDQSLDGQIDTLEEYGCERI' A
#
# COMPACT_ATOMS: atom_id res chain seq x y z
N MET A 1 5.76 13.88 -11.14
CA MET A 1 6.44 13.33 -9.94
C MET A 1 5.88 11.95 -9.74
N ALA A 2 6.71 10.91 -9.68
CA ALA A 2 6.20 9.56 -9.44
C ALA A 2 5.70 9.42 -8.00
N LYS A 3 4.47 8.94 -7.80
CA LYS A 3 3.93 8.62 -6.47
C LYS A 3 4.33 7.19 -6.09
N ILE A 4 5.07 7.05 -4.99
CA ILE A 4 5.45 5.73 -4.44
C ILE A 4 4.70 5.53 -3.13
N GLY A 5 3.86 4.50 -3.08
CA GLY A 5 3.14 4.05 -1.92
C GLY A 5 4.04 3.25 -0.97
N TYR A 6 3.62 3.13 0.28
CA TYR A 6 4.27 2.27 1.26
C TYR A 6 3.21 1.70 2.20
N ALA A 7 3.20 0.38 2.33
CA ALA A 7 2.32 -0.35 3.24
C ALA A 7 3.16 -1.19 4.21
N ARG A 8 2.71 -1.30 5.47
CA ARG A 8 3.36 -2.16 6.47
C ARG A 8 2.37 -2.77 7.43
N VAL A 9 2.72 -3.95 7.94
CA VAL A 9 1.99 -4.63 9.02
C VAL A 9 2.91 -4.90 10.20
N SER A 10 2.34 -5.03 11.39
CA SER A 10 3.08 -5.23 12.63
C SER A 10 3.44 -6.71 12.86
N THR A 11 2.63 -7.63 12.33
CA THR A 11 2.86 -9.08 12.41
C THR A 11 2.69 -9.74 11.04
N GLN A 12 3.20 -10.96 10.89
CA GLN A 12 3.16 -11.69 9.62
C GLN A 12 1.74 -12.13 9.22
N ASP A 13 0.86 -12.31 10.20
CA ASP A 13 -0.52 -12.78 9.97
C ASP A 13 -1.50 -11.65 9.60
N GLN A 14 -1.03 -10.40 9.61
CA GLN A 14 -1.83 -9.24 9.19
C GLN A 14 -1.76 -9.07 7.68
N SER A 15 -2.92 -8.85 7.06
CA SER A 15 -2.99 -8.56 5.62
C SER A 15 -2.59 -7.12 5.31
N LEU A 16 -1.89 -6.94 4.19
CA LEU A 16 -1.55 -5.64 3.60
C LEU A 16 -2.64 -5.13 2.63
N ASP A 17 -3.61 -5.96 2.28
CA ASP A 17 -4.51 -5.74 1.13
C ASP A 17 -5.24 -4.40 1.23
N GLY A 18 -5.81 -4.07 2.38
CA GLY A 18 -6.53 -2.79 2.54
C GLY A 18 -5.64 -1.54 2.44
N GLN A 19 -4.35 -1.64 2.81
CA GLN A 19 -3.40 -0.54 2.60
C GLN A 19 -3.02 -0.43 1.12
N ILE A 20 -2.85 -1.56 0.44
CA ILE A 20 -2.54 -1.62 -1.00
C ILE A 20 -3.72 -1.03 -1.79
N ASP A 21 -4.96 -1.46 -1.53
CA ASP A 21 -6.18 -0.96 -2.18
C ASP A 21 -6.27 0.57 -2.08
N THR A 22 -5.97 1.12 -0.90
CA THR A 22 -5.97 2.58 -0.66
C THR A 22 -4.90 3.29 -1.49
N LEU A 23 -3.71 2.69 -1.59
CA LEU A 23 -2.59 3.26 -2.36
C LEU A 23 -2.84 3.18 -3.87
N GLU A 24 -3.52 2.12 -4.34
CA GLU A 24 -3.99 1.99 -5.71
C GLU A 24 -5.07 3.02 -6.04
N GLU A 25 -6.08 3.20 -5.16
CA GLU A 25 -7.13 4.22 -5.33
C GLU A 25 -6.54 5.64 -5.34
N TYR A 26 -5.50 5.90 -4.54
CA TYR A 26 -4.78 7.16 -4.52
C TYR A 26 -3.96 7.44 -5.80
N GLY A 27 -3.74 6.40 -6.62
CA GLY A 27 -2.99 6.45 -7.87
C GLY A 27 -1.48 6.46 -7.68
N CYS A 28 -0.96 5.64 -6.76
CA CYS A 28 0.47 5.38 -6.65
C CYS A 28 0.97 4.56 -7.86
N GLU A 29 2.07 4.97 -8.47
CA GLU A 29 2.66 4.27 -9.63
C GLU A 29 3.41 3.00 -9.23
N ARG A 30 3.84 2.94 -7.96
CA ARG A 30 4.52 1.81 -7.32
C ARG A 30 4.11 1.75 -5.86
N ILE A 31 4.03 0.57 -5.26
CA ILE A 31 3.65 0.33 -3.86
C ILE A 31 4.72 -0.53 -3.19
#